data_AF-A0A2N4S591-F1
#
_entry.id   AF-A0A2N4S591-F1
#
_cell.length_a   1.000
_cell.length_b   1.000
_cell.length_c   1.000
_cell.angle_alpha   90.00
_cell.angle_beta   90.00
_cell.angle_gamma   90.00
#
_symmetry.space_group_name_H-M   'P 1'
#
loop_
_entity.id
_entity.type
_entity.pdbx_description
1 polymer ?
#
loop_
_entity_poly.entity_id
_entity_poly.type
_entity_poly.pdbx_seq_one_letter_code
_entity_poly.pdbx_strand_id
1 'polypeptide(L)'
;MYGLKELKGCIKIDKESVECPVKDCSLIVERQHKSFKREQKYQCPKHKIFISPTTFEYETEQENLLWYDSADKYLYNEIKKVKRESRIARDNSEDALTWNVMRFLDRQGLLTDFLSKLSNKKINEAELILWSYSPKEKSDWTLLNKARIEFGETIKHGSEPDIIIRTDKVLYFIEAKLTTKNETTPPNPQEKKKYETGDNNMFQQIFKSDYETIAIKKKRYELLRFWLLGSWIAKQLDIDFEFYSLVKQSCEREIKGDFAKHRIETAKRKFSRMTWEQIYNYIKTLTNNKEKQKMTDYFENKIIGYSSNNTIIKAFNI
;
A
#
# COMPACT_ATOMS: atom_id res chain seq x y z
N MET A 1 17.99 -8.13 0.78
CA MET A 1 17.24 -7.31 1.74
C MET A 1 17.44 -7.93 3.12
N TYR A 2 17.71 -7.13 4.14
CA TYR A 2 17.87 -7.62 5.50
C TYR A 2 16.49 -7.88 6.13
N GLY A 3 16.26 -9.10 6.60
CA GLY A 3 15.06 -9.52 7.31
C GLY A 3 15.41 -10.32 8.56
N LEU A 4 14.46 -11.10 9.06
CA LEU A 4 14.62 -11.86 10.32
C LEU A 4 15.85 -12.78 10.35
N LYS A 5 16.21 -13.37 9.21
CA LYS A 5 17.37 -14.27 9.11
C LYS A 5 18.70 -13.48 9.24
N GLU A 6 18.75 -12.23 8.78
CA GLU A 6 19.96 -11.41 8.72
C GLU A 6 20.09 -10.38 9.86
N LEU A 7 18.99 -10.07 10.56
CA LEU A 7 18.93 -9.02 11.58
C LEU A 7 18.99 -9.55 13.01
N LYS A 8 19.50 -8.74 13.93
CA LYS A 8 19.56 -9.05 15.36
C LYS A 8 18.15 -9.12 15.96
N GLY A 9 17.93 -10.05 16.86
CA GLY A 9 16.65 -10.15 17.59
C GLY A 9 16.42 -8.96 18.55
N CYS A 10 17.50 -8.38 19.06
CA CYS A 10 17.50 -7.19 19.91
C CYS A 10 18.70 -6.31 19.52
N ILE A 11 18.53 -4.99 19.56
CA ILE A 11 19.60 -4.01 19.31
C ILE A 11 19.90 -3.18 20.56
N LYS A 12 21.15 -2.77 20.71
CA LYS A 12 21.52 -1.82 21.76
C LYS A 12 21.22 -0.40 21.30
N ILE A 13 20.49 0.33 22.14
CA ILE A 13 20.13 1.73 21.92
C ILE A 13 20.39 2.47 23.23
N ASP A 14 21.25 3.47 23.14
CA ASP A 14 21.60 4.33 24.27
C ASP A 14 21.08 5.75 24.01
N LYS A 15 21.41 6.70 24.90
CA LYS A 15 20.96 8.10 24.77
C LYS A 15 21.46 8.75 23.48
N GLU A 16 22.68 8.42 23.06
CA GLU A 16 23.40 9.12 21.97
C GLU A 16 23.72 8.22 20.79
N SER A 17 23.48 6.91 20.90
CA SER A 17 23.90 5.95 19.89
C SER A 17 22.91 4.81 19.64
N VAL A 18 23.02 4.20 18.47
CA VAL A 18 22.25 3.02 18.06
C VAL A 18 23.19 2.03 17.39
N GLU A 19 23.10 0.76 17.78
CA GLU A 19 23.85 -0.33 17.18
C GLU A 19 23.31 -0.68 15.78
N CYS A 20 24.20 -1.11 14.88
CA CYS A 20 23.79 -1.64 13.59
C CYS A 20 22.90 -2.89 13.76
N PRO A 21 21.73 -2.94 13.08
CA PRO A 21 20.77 -4.02 13.27
C PRO A 21 21.16 -5.33 12.57
N VAL A 22 22.19 -5.33 11.71
CA VAL A 22 22.64 -6.53 10.98
C VAL A 22 23.44 -7.45 11.90
N LYS A 23 23.18 -8.77 11.86
CA LYS A 23 23.93 -9.77 12.63
C LYS A 23 25.43 -9.67 12.38
N ASP A 24 26.21 -9.99 13.40
CA ASP A 24 27.68 -9.97 13.37
C ASP A 24 28.31 -8.60 13.02
N CYS A 25 27.52 -7.52 13.10
CA CYS A 25 28.00 -6.15 12.99
C CYS A 25 28.12 -5.50 14.36
N SER A 26 29.33 -5.17 14.79
CA SER A 26 29.56 -4.43 16.05
C SER A 26 29.54 -2.91 15.90
N LEU A 27 29.26 -2.38 14.69
CA LEU A 27 29.26 -0.95 14.44
C LEU A 27 28.12 -0.26 15.19
N ILE A 28 28.43 0.90 15.75
CA ILE A 28 27.51 1.78 16.46
C ILE A 28 27.55 3.16 15.76
N VAL A 29 26.39 3.76 15.54
CA VAL A 29 26.25 5.08 14.90
C VAL A 29 25.57 6.06 15.85
N GLU A 30 25.61 7.35 15.52
CA GLU A 30 24.88 8.36 16.28
C GLU A 30 23.37 8.07 16.25
N ARG A 31 22.70 8.38 17.36
CA ARG A 31 21.24 8.24 17.45
C ARG A 31 20.53 9.36 16.73
N GLN A 32 19.56 8.99 15.92
CA GLN A 32 18.62 9.95 15.33
C GLN A 32 17.54 10.35 16.33
N HIS A 33 17.22 11.65 16.35
CA HIS A 33 16.17 12.22 17.19
C HIS A 33 15.13 12.93 16.31
N LYS A 34 13.84 12.80 16.69
CA LYS A 34 12.67 13.44 16.05
C LYS A 34 12.34 12.95 14.64
N SER A 35 13.25 13.11 13.69
CA SER A 35 13.04 12.75 12.27
C SER A 35 14.16 11.89 11.73
N PHE A 36 13.80 11.06 10.73
CA PHE A 36 14.76 10.24 10.01
C PHE A 36 15.53 11.10 8.99
N LYS A 37 16.84 10.99 8.98
CA LYS A 37 17.78 11.72 8.14
C LYS A 37 18.83 10.78 7.56
N ARG A 38 19.24 11.08 6.33
CA ARG A 38 20.26 10.32 5.60
C ARG A 38 21.60 11.04 5.64
N GLU A 39 22.20 11.09 6.82
CA GLU A 39 23.51 11.71 7.06
C GLU A 39 24.56 10.62 7.36
N GLN A 40 25.83 10.87 6.99
CA GLN A 40 26.90 9.87 7.11
C GLN A 40 27.08 9.33 8.54
N LYS A 41 26.89 10.20 9.55
CA LYS A 41 26.99 9.84 10.98
C LYS A 41 25.91 8.88 11.46
N TYR A 42 24.85 8.70 10.69
CA TYR A 42 23.77 7.73 10.93
C TYR A 42 23.91 6.47 10.06
N GLN A 43 24.91 6.41 9.17
CA GLN A 43 25.08 5.31 8.23
C GLN A 43 26.06 4.27 8.79
N CYS A 44 25.70 2.99 8.70
CA CYS A 44 26.66 1.91 8.89
C CYS A 44 27.54 1.79 7.63
N PRO A 45 28.85 2.10 7.67
CA PRO A 45 29.70 2.11 6.48
C PRO A 45 29.87 0.74 5.83
N LYS A 46 29.70 -0.36 6.61
CA LYS A 46 29.79 -1.75 6.15
C LYS A 46 28.55 -2.20 5.38
N HIS A 47 27.37 -1.91 5.92
CA HIS A 47 26.08 -2.39 5.38
C HIS A 47 25.33 -1.34 4.55
N LYS A 48 25.86 -0.11 4.48
CA LYS A 48 25.33 1.03 3.74
C LYS A 48 23.90 1.48 4.11
N ILE A 49 23.36 0.98 5.21
CA ILE A 49 22.05 1.40 5.74
C ILE A 49 22.16 2.60 6.66
N PHE A 50 21.17 3.49 6.61
CA PHE A 50 20.97 4.58 7.56
C PHE A 50 20.10 4.09 8.71
N ILE A 51 20.54 4.27 9.95
CA ILE A 51 19.94 3.61 11.11
C ILE A 51 19.24 4.61 12.00
N SER A 52 18.05 4.25 12.46
CA SER A 52 17.34 4.92 13.55
C SER A 52 16.97 3.90 14.63
N PRO A 53 16.51 4.33 15.82
CA PRO A 53 16.15 3.40 16.90
C PRO A 53 15.08 2.36 16.55
N THR A 54 14.16 2.68 15.62
CA THR A 54 12.99 1.84 15.35
C THR A 54 12.96 1.25 13.94
N THR A 55 13.85 1.67 13.05
CA THR A 55 13.83 1.33 11.61
C THR A 55 15.16 1.68 10.96
N PHE A 56 15.41 1.21 9.75
CA PHE A 56 16.54 1.63 8.92
C PHE A 56 16.09 1.89 7.47
N GLU A 57 16.86 2.69 6.75
CA GLU A 57 16.71 2.89 5.31
C GLU A 57 17.93 2.31 4.57
N TYR A 58 17.67 1.62 3.46
CA TYR A 58 18.70 1.22 2.53
C TYR A 58 19.35 2.43 1.85
N GLU A 59 20.55 2.26 1.30
CA GLU A 59 21.24 3.31 0.56
C GLU A 59 20.46 3.69 -0.70
N THR A 60 19.81 2.72 -1.32
CA THR A 60 19.03 2.89 -2.53
C THR A 60 17.69 2.17 -2.41
N GLU A 61 16.66 2.70 -3.06
CA GLU A 61 15.32 2.10 -3.04
C GLU A 61 15.32 0.67 -3.61
N GLN A 62 16.13 0.41 -4.63
CA GLN A 62 16.26 -0.91 -5.28
C GLN A 62 16.66 -2.03 -4.32
N GLU A 63 17.38 -1.72 -3.24
CA GLU A 63 17.79 -2.72 -2.24
C GLU A 63 16.61 -3.22 -1.39
N ASN A 64 15.46 -2.55 -1.44
CA ASN A 64 14.20 -2.99 -0.82
C ASN A 64 13.19 -3.56 -1.83
N LEU A 65 13.59 -3.72 -3.10
CA LEU A 65 12.76 -4.28 -4.16
C LEU A 65 13.29 -5.67 -4.54
N LEU A 66 12.42 -6.67 -4.57
CA LEU A 66 12.79 -8.03 -4.93
C LEU A 66 13.12 -8.17 -6.42
N TRP A 67 12.43 -7.42 -7.27
CA TRP A 67 12.67 -7.38 -8.71
C TRP A 67 13.02 -5.97 -9.13
N TYR A 68 14.13 -5.86 -9.86
CA TYR A 68 14.68 -4.61 -10.37
C TYR A 68 15.51 -4.86 -11.63
N ASP A 69 15.06 -5.80 -12.46
CA ASP A 69 15.62 -6.01 -13.80
C ASP A 69 15.32 -4.81 -14.72
N SER A 70 15.79 -4.82 -15.96
CA SER A 70 15.64 -3.69 -16.88
C SER A 70 14.18 -3.26 -17.09
N ALA A 71 13.25 -4.23 -17.12
CA ALA A 71 11.83 -3.95 -17.31
C ALA A 71 11.21 -3.34 -16.04
N ASP A 72 11.48 -3.92 -14.87
CA ASP A 72 10.99 -3.39 -13.60
C ASP A 72 11.60 -2.03 -13.26
N LYS A 73 12.89 -1.82 -13.55
CA LYS A 73 13.55 -0.53 -13.37
C LYS A 73 12.92 0.55 -14.25
N TYR A 74 12.62 0.24 -15.51
CA TYR A 74 11.92 1.17 -16.39
C TYR A 74 10.54 1.52 -15.84
N LEU A 75 9.72 0.51 -15.54
CA LEU A 75 8.37 0.71 -14.99
C LEU A 75 8.40 1.53 -13.69
N TYR A 76 9.33 1.20 -12.78
CA TYR A 76 9.50 1.90 -11.52
C TYR A 76 9.84 3.38 -11.73
N ASN A 77 10.76 3.67 -12.65
CA ASN A 77 11.13 5.05 -12.98
C ASN A 77 9.97 5.85 -13.56
N GLU A 78 9.11 5.24 -14.39
CA GLU A 78 7.92 5.91 -14.91
C GLU A 78 6.89 6.19 -13.81
N ILE A 79 6.65 5.23 -12.92
CA ILE A 79 5.79 5.41 -11.74
C ILE A 79 6.29 6.55 -10.86
N LYS A 80 7.60 6.67 -10.64
CA LYS A 80 8.18 7.75 -9.83
C LYS A 80 7.94 9.15 -10.39
N LYS A 81 7.61 9.29 -11.68
CA LYS A 81 7.25 10.60 -12.26
C LYS A 81 5.86 11.06 -11.82
N VAL A 82 4.97 10.14 -11.45
CA VAL A 82 3.59 10.44 -11.06
C VAL A 82 3.32 10.29 -9.56
N LYS A 83 4.01 9.35 -8.90
CA LYS A 83 3.90 9.11 -7.45
C LYS A 83 4.43 10.30 -6.67
N ARG A 84 3.67 10.76 -5.67
CA ARG A 84 3.98 12.02 -4.95
C ARG A 84 4.97 11.89 -3.81
N GLU A 85 4.81 10.86 -3.00
CA GLU A 85 5.71 10.54 -1.89
C GLU A 85 6.06 9.06 -1.99
N SER A 86 7.34 8.75 -1.80
CA SER A 86 7.81 7.37 -1.74
C SER A 86 8.81 7.24 -0.61
N ARG A 87 8.55 6.30 0.29
CA ARG A 87 9.50 5.89 1.34
C ARG A 87 9.95 4.45 1.11
N ILE A 88 10.15 4.08 -0.16
CA ILE A 88 10.46 2.71 -0.57
C ILE A 88 11.75 2.18 0.06
N ALA A 89 12.74 3.03 0.34
CA ALA A 89 13.99 2.58 0.95
C ALA A 89 13.87 2.15 2.43
N ARG A 90 12.73 2.37 3.12
CA ARG A 90 12.57 1.95 4.53
C ARG A 90 12.34 0.45 4.67
N ASP A 91 12.97 -0.18 5.66
CA ASP A 91 12.73 -1.60 5.95
C ASP A 91 11.26 -1.91 6.24
N ASN A 92 10.52 -0.96 6.84
CA ASN A 92 9.10 -1.07 7.12
C ASN A 92 8.20 -0.41 6.05
N SER A 93 8.72 -0.16 4.85
CA SER A 93 7.98 0.47 3.76
C SER A 93 6.79 -0.36 3.29
N GLU A 94 5.62 0.25 3.35
CA GLU A 94 4.38 -0.23 2.76
C GLU A 94 4.43 -0.20 1.24
N ASP A 95 4.95 0.89 0.65
CA ASP A 95 5.11 1.02 -0.79
C ASP A 95 5.99 -0.12 -1.37
N ALA A 96 7.08 -0.46 -0.69
CA ALA A 96 7.96 -1.56 -1.11
C ALA A 96 7.27 -2.92 -0.98
N LEU A 97 6.46 -3.12 0.06
CA LEU A 97 5.65 -4.33 0.21
C LEU A 97 4.62 -4.44 -0.91
N THR A 98 3.88 -3.37 -1.19
CA THR A 98 2.92 -3.26 -2.28
C THR A 98 3.57 -3.56 -3.62
N TRP A 99 4.72 -2.93 -3.92
CA TRP A 99 5.49 -3.23 -5.14
C TRP A 99 5.84 -4.70 -5.22
N ASN A 100 6.52 -5.24 -4.21
CA ASN A 100 7.01 -6.61 -4.24
C ASN A 100 5.85 -7.61 -4.45
N VAL A 101 4.76 -7.48 -3.69
CA VAL A 101 3.64 -8.41 -3.80
C VAL A 101 2.91 -8.28 -5.14
N MET A 102 2.60 -7.06 -5.57
CA MET A 102 1.81 -6.86 -6.79
C MET A 102 2.62 -7.12 -8.07
N ARG A 103 3.91 -6.78 -8.08
CA ARG A 103 4.82 -7.15 -9.18
C ARG A 103 5.00 -8.65 -9.29
N PHE A 104 5.08 -9.38 -8.16
CA PHE A 104 5.09 -10.84 -8.20
C PHE A 104 3.86 -11.39 -8.94
N LEU A 105 2.66 -10.97 -8.53
CA LEU A 105 1.42 -11.44 -9.12
C LEU A 105 1.33 -11.12 -10.62
N ASP A 106 1.74 -9.90 -11.01
CA ASP A 106 1.72 -9.47 -12.41
C ASP A 106 2.74 -10.23 -13.27
N ARG A 107 4.01 -10.29 -12.83
CA ARG A 107 5.10 -10.97 -13.56
C ARG A 107 4.83 -12.46 -13.77
N GLN A 108 4.12 -13.08 -12.83
CA GLN A 108 3.79 -14.51 -12.91
C GLN A 108 2.45 -14.78 -13.62
N GLY A 109 1.77 -13.75 -14.13
CA GLY A 109 0.48 -13.91 -14.80
C GLY A 109 -0.65 -14.38 -13.87
N LEU A 110 -0.55 -14.07 -12.57
CA LEU A 110 -1.45 -14.59 -11.52
C LEU A 110 -2.60 -13.64 -11.17
N LEU A 111 -2.56 -12.38 -11.63
CA LEU A 111 -3.57 -11.38 -11.27
C LEU A 111 -5.00 -11.85 -11.60
N THR A 112 -5.23 -12.39 -12.80
CA THR A 112 -6.58 -12.80 -13.22
C THR A 112 -7.09 -13.98 -12.39
N ASP A 113 -6.27 -14.98 -12.08
CA ASP A 113 -6.64 -16.11 -11.22
C ASP A 113 -6.91 -15.66 -9.77
N PHE A 114 -6.01 -14.84 -9.21
CA PHE A 114 -6.17 -14.28 -7.87
C PHE A 114 -7.48 -13.50 -7.73
N LEU A 115 -7.74 -12.57 -8.67
CA LEU A 115 -8.94 -11.74 -8.67
C LEU A 115 -10.21 -12.55 -8.94
N SER A 116 -10.10 -13.60 -9.76
CA SER A 116 -11.24 -14.47 -10.02
C SER A 116 -11.72 -15.19 -8.77
N LYS A 117 -10.77 -15.67 -7.95
CA LYS A 117 -11.04 -16.27 -6.65
C LYS A 117 -11.56 -15.23 -5.65
N LEU A 118 -10.99 -14.03 -5.66
CA LEU A 118 -11.35 -12.95 -4.75
C LEU A 118 -12.81 -12.50 -4.93
N SER A 119 -13.25 -12.27 -6.17
CA SER A 119 -14.61 -11.78 -6.47
C SER A 119 -15.61 -12.87 -6.81
N ASN A 120 -15.18 -14.13 -6.88
CA ASN A 120 -15.96 -15.25 -7.39
C ASN A 120 -16.53 -14.98 -8.79
N LYS A 121 -15.67 -14.51 -9.70
CA LYS A 121 -16.01 -14.16 -11.09
C LYS A 121 -14.87 -14.55 -12.00
N LYS A 122 -15.14 -15.13 -13.17
CA LYS A 122 -14.08 -15.38 -14.16
C LYS A 122 -13.58 -14.05 -14.73
N ILE A 123 -12.36 -13.65 -14.39
CA ILE A 123 -11.64 -12.49 -14.94
C ILE A 123 -10.75 -12.97 -16.09
N ASN A 124 -10.83 -12.31 -17.25
CA ASN A 124 -10.07 -12.72 -18.44
C ASN A 124 -8.85 -11.85 -18.68
N GLU A 125 -8.92 -10.57 -18.33
CA GLU A 125 -7.82 -9.62 -18.47
C GLU A 125 -7.69 -8.75 -17.23
N ALA A 126 -6.46 -8.32 -16.96
CA ALA A 126 -6.16 -7.41 -15.86
C ALA A 126 -5.07 -6.43 -16.29
N GLU A 127 -5.20 -5.19 -15.83
CA GLU A 127 -4.15 -4.17 -15.88
C GLU A 127 -3.87 -3.71 -14.45
N LEU A 128 -2.64 -3.91 -13.99
CA LEU A 128 -2.15 -3.39 -12.71
C LEU A 128 -1.70 -1.94 -12.87
N ILE A 129 -2.37 -1.05 -12.15
CA ILE A 129 -2.10 0.39 -12.10
C ILE A 129 -1.65 0.71 -10.68
N LEU A 130 -0.37 1.07 -10.51
CA LEU A 130 0.21 1.38 -9.19
C LEU A 130 0.38 2.88 -9.04
N TRP A 131 -0.11 3.43 -7.92
CA TRP A 131 -0.03 4.85 -7.58
C TRP A 131 -0.43 5.77 -8.75
N SER A 132 -1.56 5.46 -9.38
CA SER A 132 -2.13 6.17 -10.55
C SER A 132 -1.47 5.92 -11.91
N TYR A 133 -0.28 5.31 -12.00
CA TYR A 133 0.37 5.08 -13.30
C TYR A 133 -0.26 3.90 -14.03
N SER A 134 -0.75 4.12 -15.25
CA SER A 134 -1.23 3.07 -16.15
C SER A 134 -0.12 2.67 -17.14
N PRO A 135 0.37 1.41 -17.11
CA PRO A 135 1.32 0.93 -18.11
C PRO A 135 0.76 0.94 -19.53
N LYS A 136 -0.56 0.76 -19.71
CA LYS A 136 -1.19 0.81 -21.04
C LYS A 136 -1.23 2.22 -21.60
N GLU A 137 -1.55 3.22 -20.77
CA GLU A 137 -1.60 4.63 -21.19
C GLU A 137 -0.23 5.31 -21.15
N LYS A 138 0.75 4.71 -20.45
CA LYS A 138 2.10 5.26 -20.20
C LYS A 138 2.07 6.63 -19.51
N SER A 139 1.05 6.88 -18.68
CA SER A 139 0.83 8.12 -17.94
C SER A 139 0.00 7.87 -16.68
N ASP A 140 -0.30 8.93 -15.94
CA ASP A 140 -1.43 8.89 -15.00
C ASP A 140 -2.68 8.36 -15.71
N TRP A 141 -3.41 7.48 -15.02
CA TRP A 141 -4.61 6.87 -15.56
C TRP A 141 -5.69 7.92 -15.80
N THR A 142 -6.08 8.07 -17.06
CA THR A 142 -6.95 9.14 -17.53
C THR A 142 -8.30 9.15 -16.81
N LEU A 143 -8.88 7.98 -16.56
CA LEU A 143 -10.21 7.89 -15.95
C LEU A 143 -10.19 8.26 -14.46
N LEU A 144 -9.10 7.97 -13.74
CA LEU A 144 -8.89 8.48 -12.39
C LEU A 144 -8.77 9.99 -12.38
N ASN A 145 -8.04 10.58 -13.33
CA ASN A 145 -7.94 12.05 -13.45
C ASN A 145 -9.29 12.72 -13.74
N LYS A 146 -10.13 12.10 -14.59
CA LYS A 146 -11.50 12.58 -14.80
C LYS A 146 -12.33 12.52 -13.52
N ALA A 147 -12.25 11.42 -12.77
CA ALA A 147 -12.95 11.28 -11.49
C ALA A 147 -12.47 12.34 -10.46
N ARG A 148 -11.15 12.57 -10.38
CA ARG A 148 -10.58 13.63 -9.53
C ARG A 148 -11.20 14.99 -9.85
N ILE A 149 -11.24 15.37 -11.14
CA ILE A 149 -11.81 16.65 -11.59
C ILE A 149 -13.31 16.73 -11.28
N GLU A 150 -14.07 15.67 -11.55
CA GLU A 150 -15.52 15.60 -11.31
C GLU A 150 -15.85 15.96 -9.86
N PHE A 151 -15.11 15.39 -8.91
CA PHE A 151 -15.33 15.65 -7.49
C PHE A 151 -14.50 16.83 -6.93
N GLY A 152 -14.00 17.70 -7.80
CA GLY A 152 -13.35 18.96 -7.44
C GLY A 152 -11.94 18.81 -6.87
N GLU A 153 -11.30 17.66 -7.07
CA GLU A 153 -9.88 17.49 -6.78
C GLU A 153 -9.01 18.01 -7.95
N THR A 154 -7.79 18.46 -7.63
CA THR A 154 -6.79 18.74 -8.66
C THR A 154 -6.01 17.47 -8.99
N ILE A 155 -5.57 17.31 -10.25
CA ILE A 155 -4.76 16.15 -10.65
C ILE A 155 -3.49 16.05 -9.79
N LYS A 156 -2.80 17.18 -9.60
CA LYS A 156 -1.54 17.28 -8.86
C LYS A 156 -1.66 16.91 -7.37
N HIS A 157 -2.82 17.13 -6.75
CA HIS A 157 -3.04 16.92 -5.31
C HIS A 157 -4.28 16.05 -5.01
N GLY A 158 -4.70 15.22 -5.96
CA GLY A 158 -5.90 14.39 -5.86
C GLY A 158 -5.72 13.11 -5.04
N SER A 159 -6.65 12.18 -5.16
CA SER A 159 -6.64 10.87 -4.52
C SER A 159 -5.75 9.91 -5.28
N GLU A 160 -4.77 9.28 -4.63
CA GLU A 160 -3.82 8.32 -5.20
C GLU A 160 -4.03 6.98 -4.48
N PRO A 161 -4.90 6.08 -4.99
CA PRO A 161 -4.97 4.72 -4.45
C PRO A 161 -3.65 4.00 -4.66
N ASP A 162 -3.22 3.18 -3.69
CA ASP A 162 -1.98 2.41 -3.83
C ASP A 162 -2.03 1.47 -5.03
N ILE A 163 -3.14 0.76 -5.17
CA ILE A 163 -3.33 -0.25 -6.20
C ILE A 163 -4.71 -0.05 -6.83
N ILE A 164 -4.71 0.04 -8.15
CA ILE A 164 -5.90 -0.10 -8.98
C ILE A 164 -5.68 -1.30 -9.89
N ILE A 165 -6.68 -2.16 -10.02
CA ILE A 165 -6.65 -3.23 -11.02
C ILE A 165 -7.89 -3.11 -11.88
N ARG A 166 -7.68 -2.81 -13.16
CA ARG A 166 -8.75 -2.72 -14.16
C ARG A 166 -8.89 -4.07 -14.85
N THR A 167 -10.12 -4.57 -14.94
CA THR A 167 -10.43 -5.84 -15.62
C THR A 167 -11.62 -5.69 -16.56
N ASP A 168 -12.00 -6.78 -17.24
CA ASP A 168 -13.18 -6.86 -18.09
C ASP A 168 -14.51 -6.85 -17.30
N LYS A 169 -14.49 -7.05 -15.97
CA LYS A 169 -15.73 -7.25 -15.18
C LYS A 169 -15.81 -6.51 -13.86
N VAL A 170 -14.67 -6.17 -13.28
CA VAL A 170 -14.57 -5.57 -11.94
C VAL A 170 -13.43 -4.56 -11.92
N LEU A 171 -13.70 -3.37 -11.41
CA LEU A 171 -12.69 -2.42 -11.00
C LEU A 171 -12.31 -2.69 -9.54
N TYR A 172 -11.03 -2.92 -9.30
CA TYR A 172 -10.51 -3.08 -7.95
C TYR A 172 -9.76 -1.83 -7.52
N PHE A 173 -10.19 -1.24 -6.41
CA PHE A 173 -9.33 -0.32 -5.67
C PHE A 173 -8.85 -1.07 -4.42
N ILE A 174 -7.57 -0.94 -4.09
CA ILE A 174 -6.99 -1.55 -2.89
C ILE A 174 -6.13 -0.49 -2.21
N GLU A 175 -6.48 -0.18 -0.97
CA GLU A 175 -5.68 0.68 -0.11
C GLU A 175 -4.85 -0.19 0.84
N ALA A 176 -3.54 -0.10 0.70
CA ALA A 176 -2.61 -0.90 1.46
C ALA A 176 -2.30 -0.21 2.79
N LYS A 177 -2.20 -1.00 3.86
CA LYS A 177 -1.73 -0.56 5.18
C LYS A 177 -0.81 -1.63 5.79
N LEU A 178 0.38 -1.23 6.22
CA LEU A 178 1.36 -2.11 6.89
C LEU A 178 1.57 -1.73 8.35
N THR A 179 1.89 -0.46 8.61
CA THR A 179 2.16 0.06 9.96
C THR A 179 1.15 1.12 10.41
N THR A 180 0.46 1.74 9.46
CA THR A 180 -0.53 2.79 9.69
C THR A 180 -1.94 2.23 9.74
N LYS A 181 -2.88 3.03 10.24
CA LYS A 181 -4.32 2.73 10.29
C LYS A 181 -5.05 3.49 9.18
N ASN A 182 -6.27 3.06 8.84
CA ASN A 182 -7.18 3.77 7.94
C ASN A 182 -7.92 4.94 8.66
N GLU A 183 -7.27 5.57 9.63
CA GLU A 183 -7.75 6.75 10.35
C GLU A 183 -7.14 8.01 9.74
N THR A 184 -7.83 8.60 8.77
CA THR A 184 -7.39 9.77 8.00
C THR A 184 -8.42 10.89 8.07
N THR A 185 -7.95 12.12 8.24
CA THR A 185 -8.76 13.35 8.13
C THR A 185 -8.27 14.19 6.94
N PRO A 186 -9.13 15.02 6.33
CA PRO A 186 -8.68 15.97 5.32
C PRO A 186 -7.66 16.96 5.93
N PRO A 187 -6.66 17.43 5.15
CA PRO A 187 -5.73 18.46 5.60
C PRO A 187 -6.45 19.77 5.99
N ASN A 188 -7.53 20.10 5.27
CA ASN A 188 -8.41 21.22 5.55
C ASN A 188 -9.87 20.73 5.67
N PRO A 189 -10.42 20.60 6.88
CA PRO A 189 -11.79 20.15 7.10
C PRO A 189 -12.88 21.02 6.45
N GLN A 190 -12.59 22.31 6.21
CA GLN A 190 -13.55 23.25 5.61
C GLN A 190 -13.63 23.12 4.09
N GLU A 191 -12.61 22.57 3.44
CA GLU A 191 -12.55 22.41 2.00
C GLU A 191 -13.12 21.05 1.57
N LYS A 192 -14.46 20.97 1.48
CA LYS A 192 -15.19 19.74 1.15
C LYS A 192 -15.12 19.35 -0.35
N LYS A 193 -14.44 20.15 -1.18
CA LYS A 193 -14.41 20.04 -2.64
C LYS A 193 -15.84 19.84 -3.20
N LYS A 194 -16.01 19.07 -4.29
CA LYS A 194 -17.32 18.72 -4.85
C LYS A 194 -17.75 17.30 -4.51
N TYR A 195 -17.27 16.72 -3.39
CA TYR A 195 -17.58 15.33 -3.07
C TYR A 195 -19.08 15.07 -2.91
N GLU A 196 -19.83 15.98 -2.30
CA GLU A 196 -21.28 15.82 -2.07
C GLU A 196 -22.13 16.21 -3.27
N THR A 197 -21.60 17.04 -4.19
CA THR A 197 -22.35 17.66 -5.29
C THR A 197 -21.98 17.14 -6.69
N GLY A 198 -20.84 16.47 -6.84
CA GLY A 198 -20.38 15.88 -8.11
C GLY A 198 -21.28 14.74 -8.62
N ASP A 199 -21.28 14.52 -9.93
CA ASP A 199 -22.08 13.54 -10.68
C ASP A 199 -23.54 13.47 -10.22
N ASN A 200 -24.27 14.60 -10.30
CA ASN A 200 -25.68 14.69 -9.92
C ASN A 200 -25.94 14.18 -8.48
N ASN A 201 -25.13 14.65 -7.53
CA ASN A 201 -25.19 14.26 -6.12
C ASN A 201 -25.01 12.75 -5.90
N MET A 202 -24.09 12.11 -6.64
CA MET A 202 -23.79 10.68 -6.52
C MET A 202 -23.50 10.25 -5.07
N PHE A 203 -22.93 11.14 -4.27
CA PHE A 203 -22.65 10.90 -2.86
C PHE A 203 -23.85 10.35 -2.09
N GLN A 204 -25.02 10.97 -2.25
CA GLN A 204 -26.26 10.57 -1.56
C GLN A 204 -26.78 9.20 -2.02
N GLN A 205 -26.37 8.76 -3.22
CA GLN A 205 -26.76 7.47 -3.79
C GLN A 205 -25.88 6.32 -3.28
N ILE A 206 -24.71 6.63 -2.71
CA ILE A 206 -23.70 5.63 -2.34
C ILE A 206 -23.30 5.67 -0.86
N PHE A 207 -23.69 6.71 -0.13
CA PHE A 207 -23.47 6.86 1.31
C PHE A 207 -24.78 7.06 2.08
N LYS A 208 -24.79 6.54 3.31
CA LYS A 208 -25.86 6.70 4.31
C LYS A 208 -25.61 7.89 5.24
N SER A 209 -24.37 8.35 5.33
CA SER A 209 -23.93 9.44 6.21
C SER A 209 -23.33 10.57 5.39
N ASP A 210 -23.43 11.79 5.90
CA ASP A 210 -22.82 12.98 5.29
C ASP A 210 -21.28 12.93 5.32
N TYR A 211 -20.65 13.83 4.54
CA TYR A 211 -19.20 13.96 4.48
C TYR A 211 -18.57 14.19 5.86
N GLU A 212 -19.16 15.09 6.65
CA GLU A 212 -18.65 15.49 7.97
C GLU A 212 -18.50 14.29 8.92
N THR A 213 -19.53 13.45 8.94
CA THR A 213 -19.58 12.25 9.77
C THR A 213 -18.51 11.26 9.35
N ILE A 214 -18.37 10.98 8.06
CA ILE A 214 -17.44 9.97 7.57
C ILE A 214 -15.99 10.48 7.64
N ALA A 215 -15.71 11.63 7.04
CA ALA A 215 -14.36 12.15 6.86
C ALA A 215 -13.77 12.74 8.14
N ILE A 216 -14.56 13.45 8.94
CA ILE A 216 -14.07 14.19 10.12
C ILE A 216 -14.30 13.39 11.39
N LYS A 217 -15.57 13.12 11.75
CA LYS A 217 -15.91 12.48 13.03
C LYS A 217 -15.40 11.04 13.10
N LYS A 218 -15.49 10.30 12.00
CA LYS A 218 -15.05 8.90 11.91
C LYS A 218 -13.65 8.73 11.31
N LYS A 219 -13.03 9.82 10.86
CA LYS A 219 -11.67 9.83 10.29
C LYS A 219 -11.50 8.80 9.17
N ARG A 220 -12.46 8.71 8.25
CA ARG A 220 -12.44 7.81 7.08
C ARG A 220 -12.33 8.57 5.76
N TYR A 221 -11.62 9.70 5.75
CA TYR A 221 -11.52 10.57 4.58
C TYR A 221 -10.99 9.86 3.32
N GLU A 222 -9.94 9.06 3.45
CA GLU A 222 -9.36 8.32 2.33
C GLU A 222 -10.30 7.24 1.80
N LEU A 223 -10.89 6.44 2.70
CA LEU A 223 -11.87 5.42 2.30
C LEU A 223 -13.09 6.04 1.61
N LEU A 224 -13.56 7.21 2.08
CA LEU A 224 -14.66 7.95 1.45
C LEU A 224 -14.30 8.32 0.00
N ARG A 225 -13.11 8.89 -0.23
CA ARG A 225 -12.69 9.33 -1.57
C ARG A 225 -12.56 8.15 -2.51
N PHE A 226 -11.91 7.07 -2.09
CA PHE A 226 -11.72 5.89 -2.93
C PHE A 226 -13.03 5.15 -3.23
N TRP A 227 -13.95 5.11 -2.26
CA TRP A 227 -15.29 4.59 -2.51
C TRP A 227 -16.04 5.41 -3.55
N LEU A 228 -15.99 6.74 -3.44
CA LEU A 228 -16.66 7.67 -4.36
C LEU A 228 -16.08 7.60 -5.77
N LEU A 229 -14.76 7.78 -5.88
CA LEU A 229 -14.05 7.79 -7.17
C LEU A 229 -14.16 6.44 -7.87
N GLY A 230 -13.89 5.34 -7.17
CA GLY A 230 -13.98 4.01 -7.76
C GLY A 230 -15.41 3.64 -8.19
N SER A 231 -16.43 4.05 -7.42
CA SER A 231 -17.83 3.85 -7.82
C SER A 231 -18.17 4.62 -9.09
N TRP A 232 -17.72 5.88 -9.20
CA TRP A 232 -17.96 6.69 -10.39
C TRP A 232 -17.27 6.11 -11.62
N ILE A 233 -16.00 5.72 -11.48
CA ILE A 233 -15.20 5.11 -12.55
C ILE A 233 -15.84 3.81 -13.04
N ALA A 234 -16.25 2.92 -12.12
CA ALA A 234 -16.89 1.66 -12.49
C ALA A 234 -18.23 1.87 -13.22
N LYS A 235 -19.01 2.90 -12.84
CA LYS A 235 -20.20 3.33 -13.59
C LYS A 235 -19.86 3.78 -15.02
N GLN A 236 -18.77 4.53 -15.21
CA GLN A 236 -18.33 4.94 -16.57
C GLN A 236 -17.89 3.75 -17.44
N LEU A 237 -17.41 2.68 -16.81
CA LEU A 237 -16.94 1.46 -17.48
C LEU A 237 -18.04 0.39 -17.61
N ASP A 238 -19.21 0.59 -17.02
CA ASP A 238 -20.29 -0.41 -16.86
C ASP A 238 -19.79 -1.77 -16.31
N ILE A 239 -18.95 -1.71 -15.28
CA ILE A 239 -18.44 -2.88 -14.55
C ILE A 239 -18.72 -2.78 -13.05
N ASP A 240 -18.51 -3.88 -12.33
CA ASP A 240 -18.65 -3.88 -10.89
C ASP A 240 -17.46 -3.16 -10.22
N PHE A 241 -17.66 -2.72 -8.98
CA PHE A 241 -16.62 -2.09 -8.17
C PHE A 241 -16.39 -2.86 -6.88
N GLU A 242 -15.13 -3.19 -6.60
CA GLU A 242 -14.74 -3.75 -5.32
C GLU A 242 -13.59 -2.94 -4.70
N PHE A 243 -13.82 -2.44 -3.48
CA PHE A 243 -12.83 -1.68 -2.72
C PHE A 243 -12.32 -2.51 -1.55
N TYR A 244 -11.01 -2.67 -1.45
CA TYR A 244 -10.37 -3.45 -0.40
C TYR A 244 -9.50 -2.57 0.49
N SER A 245 -9.67 -2.72 1.81
CA SER A 245 -8.64 -2.30 2.76
C SER A 245 -7.72 -3.49 3.01
N LEU A 246 -6.48 -3.41 2.52
CA LEU A 246 -5.47 -4.45 2.61
C LEU A 246 -4.55 -4.17 3.81
N VAL A 247 -4.68 -4.98 4.86
CA VAL A 247 -4.06 -4.74 6.17
C VAL A 247 -3.31 -5.99 6.65
N LYS A 248 -2.62 -5.93 7.78
CA LYS A 248 -2.16 -7.15 8.47
C LYS A 248 -3.33 -7.88 9.13
N GLN A 249 -3.25 -9.21 9.29
CA GLN A 249 -4.26 -10.05 9.96
C GLN A 249 -4.62 -9.52 11.36
N SER A 250 -3.64 -9.01 12.10
CA SER A 250 -3.83 -8.47 13.46
C SER A 250 -4.45 -7.06 13.52
N CYS A 251 -4.53 -6.34 12.40
CA CYS A 251 -4.97 -4.94 12.35
C CYS A 251 -6.37 -4.79 11.74
N GLU A 252 -7.05 -3.69 12.09
CA GLU A 252 -8.27 -3.22 11.41
C GLU A 252 -9.38 -4.28 11.29
N ARG A 253 -9.55 -5.15 12.29
CA ARG A 253 -10.51 -6.27 12.24
C ARG A 253 -11.95 -5.82 12.02
N GLU A 254 -12.32 -4.68 12.60
CA GLU A 254 -13.68 -4.13 12.55
C GLU A 254 -13.92 -3.17 11.37
N ILE A 255 -12.91 -2.88 10.53
CA ILE A 255 -13.01 -1.83 9.51
C ILE A 255 -14.16 -2.05 8.53
N LYS A 256 -14.44 -3.32 8.20
CA LYS A 256 -15.57 -3.69 7.33
C LYS A 256 -16.90 -3.23 7.92
N GLY A 257 -17.13 -3.56 9.20
CA GLY A 257 -18.35 -3.21 9.93
C GLY A 257 -18.44 -1.72 10.23
N ASP A 258 -17.33 -1.09 10.60
CA ASP A 258 -17.29 0.34 10.89
C ASP A 258 -17.59 1.18 9.67
N PHE A 259 -16.97 0.89 8.52
CA PHE A 259 -17.26 1.61 7.31
C PHE A 259 -18.66 1.25 6.75
N ALA A 260 -19.24 0.07 7.09
CA ALA A 260 -20.51 -0.41 6.52
C ALA A 260 -21.70 0.42 7.00
N LYS A 261 -21.56 1.01 8.20
CA LYS A 261 -22.52 1.95 8.79
C LYS A 261 -22.74 3.18 7.91
N HIS A 262 -21.77 3.51 7.05
CA HIS A 262 -21.73 4.77 6.31
C HIS A 262 -22.00 4.64 4.81
N ARG A 263 -21.90 3.44 4.24
CA ARG A 263 -21.98 3.23 2.79
C ARG A 263 -23.20 2.40 2.37
N ILE A 264 -23.57 2.51 1.10
CA ILE A 264 -24.60 1.70 0.45
C ILE A 264 -23.90 0.71 -0.49
N GLU A 265 -23.83 -0.55 -0.05
CA GLU A 265 -23.35 -1.67 -0.88
C GLU A 265 -24.47 -2.23 -1.75
N THR A 266 -24.08 -2.79 -2.89
CA THR A 266 -24.97 -3.54 -3.80
C THR A 266 -24.25 -4.80 -4.28
N ALA A 267 -24.94 -5.66 -5.04
CA ALA A 267 -24.28 -6.78 -5.69
C ALA A 267 -23.12 -6.34 -6.61
N LYS A 268 -23.22 -5.15 -7.21
CA LYS A 268 -22.23 -4.55 -8.12
C LYS A 268 -21.19 -3.67 -7.44
N ARG A 269 -21.33 -3.39 -6.13
CA ARG A 269 -20.45 -2.47 -5.41
C ARG A 269 -20.21 -2.93 -3.98
N LYS A 270 -18.98 -3.35 -3.67
CA LYS A 270 -18.64 -4.00 -2.40
C LYS A 270 -17.38 -3.41 -1.77
N PHE A 271 -17.35 -3.35 -0.44
CA PHE A 271 -16.14 -3.09 0.33
C PHE A 271 -15.79 -4.30 1.19
N SER A 272 -14.52 -4.67 1.20
CA SER A 272 -14.03 -5.77 2.02
C SER A 272 -12.71 -5.45 2.69
N ARG A 273 -12.46 -6.16 3.78
CA ARG A 273 -11.13 -6.23 4.39
C ARG A 273 -10.41 -7.42 3.75
N MET A 274 -9.19 -7.17 3.29
CA MET A 274 -8.26 -8.20 2.84
C MET A 274 -6.99 -8.11 3.68
N THR A 275 -6.23 -9.19 3.76
CA THR A 275 -4.99 -9.22 4.53
C THR A 275 -3.81 -9.65 3.68
N TRP A 276 -2.63 -9.13 4.02
CA TRP A 276 -1.37 -9.58 3.44
C TRP A 276 -1.18 -11.09 3.60
N GLU A 277 -1.60 -11.64 4.74
CA GLU A 277 -1.56 -13.07 5.05
C GLU A 277 -2.52 -13.89 4.15
N GLN A 278 -3.68 -13.35 3.74
CA GLN A 278 -4.53 -14.01 2.74
C GLN A 278 -3.84 -14.09 1.37
N ILE A 279 -3.13 -13.03 0.95
CA ILE A 279 -2.37 -13.05 -0.30
C ILE A 279 -1.22 -14.07 -0.19
N TYR A 280 -0.49 -14.08 0.93
CA TYR A 280 0.55 -15.08 1.19
C TYR A 280 -0.01 -16.51 1.14
N ASN A 281 -1.16 -16.77 1.76
CA ASN A 281 -1.82 -18.08 1.72
C ASN A 281 -2.18 -18.48 0.28
N TYR A 282 -2.68 -17.55 -0.54
CA TYR A 282 -2.88 -17.80 -1.97
C TYR A 282 -1.57 -18.19 -2.66
N ILE A 283 -0.49 -17.43 -2.45
CA ILE A 283 0.83 -17.69 -3.04
C ILE A 283 1.34 -19.09 -2.64
N LYS A 284 1.12 -19.53 -1.40
CA LYS A 284 1.51 -20.88 -0.96
C LYS A 284 0.85 -22.00 -1.74
N THR A 285 -0.37 -21.80 -2.24
CA THR A 285 -1.09 -22.82 -3.03
C THR A 285 -0.55 -22.99 -4.45
N LEU A 286 0.27 -22.07 -4.93
CA LEU A 286 0.81 -22.10 -6.29
C LEU A 286 1.83 -23.23 -6.47
N THR A 287 2.06 -23.63 -7.72
CA THR A 287 3.12 -24.59 -8.07
C THR A 287 4.48 -24.10 -7.59
N ASN A 288 5.28 -25.01 -7.01
CA ASN A 288 6.57 -24.63 -6.47
C ASN A 288 7.56 -24.25 -7.59
N ASN A 289 8.15 -23.06 -7.48
CA ASN A 289 9.20 -22.58 -8.38
C ASN A 289 10.08 -21.55 -7.63
N LYS A 290 11.15 -21.09 -8.29
CA LYS A 290 12.10 -20.14 -7.69
C LYS A 290 11.45 -18.80 -7.31
N GLU A 291 10.52 -18.30 -8.13
CA GLU A 291 9.85 -17.02 -7.90
C GLU A 291 8.90 -17.09 -6.70
N LYS A 292 8.13 -18.18 -6.59
CA LYS A 292 7.28 -18.47 -5.43
C LYS A 292 8.14 -18.56 -4.17
N GLN A 293 9.22 -19.34 -4.19
CA GLN A 293 10.09 -19.50 -3.02
C GLN A 293 10.66 -18.15 -2.56
N LYS A 294 11.16 -17.34 -3.50
CA LYS A 294 11.64 -15.98 -3.22
C LYS A 294 10.56 -15.11 -2.57
N MET A 295 9.32 -15.22 -3.04
CA MET A 295 8.21 -14.46 -2.49
C MET A 295 7.75 -14.95 -1.11
N THR A 296 7.67 -16.26 -0.90
CA THR A 296 7.36 -16.83 0.42
C THR A 296 8.45 -16.50 1.44
N ASP A 297 9.73 -16.62 1.06
CA ASP A 297 10.86 -16.22 1.89
C ASP A 297 10.78 -14.74 2.26
N TYR A 298 10.39 -13.86 1.33
CA TYR A 298 10.20 -12.45 1.64
C TYR A 298 9.14 -12.20 2.71
N PHE A 299 7.95 -12.80 2.58
CA PHE A 299 6.90 -12.68 3.58
C PHE A 299 7.35 -13.19 4.95
N GLU A 300 7.97 -14.37 4.97
CA GLU A 300 8.43 -15.03 6.20
C GLU A 300 9.55 -14.25 6.90
N ASN A 301 10.41 -13.56 6.13
CA ASN A 301 11.51 -12.75 6.67
C ASN A 301 11.16 -11.28 6.92
N LYS A 302 10.02 -10.77 6.45
CA LYS A 302 9.71 -9.34 6.50
C LYS A 302 9.53 -8.87 7.95
N ILE A 303 10.15 -7.73 8.26
CA ILE A 303 10.03 -7.04 9.53
C ILE A 303 9.39 -5.66 9.34
N ILE A 304 8.98 -5.05 10.46
CA ILE A 304 8.47 -3.67 10.50
C ILE A 304 9.26 -2.81 11.50
N GLY A 305 10.54 -3.12 11.68
CA GLY A 305 11.45 -2.42 12.57
C GLY A 305 11.60 -3.05 13.96
N TYR A 306 11.92 -2.21 14.94
CA TYR A 306 12.16 -2.58 16.34
C TYR A 306 11.16 -1.91 17.28
N SER A 307 10.78 -2.63 18.34
CA SER A 307 9.84 -2.16 19.36
C SER A 307 10.49 -1.17 20.32
N SER A 308 9.69 -0.59 21.23
CA SER A 308 10.20 0.22 22.35
C SER A 308 11.11 -0.55 23.30
N ASN A 309 11.03 -1.89 23.28
CA ASN A 309 11.88 -2.78 24.07
C ASN A 309 13.10 -3.24 23.26
N ASN A 310 13.38 -2.56 22.14
CA ASN A 310 14.47 -2.82 21.22
C ASN A 310 14.46 -4.21 20.58
N THR A 311 13.32 -4.91 20.63
CA THR A 311 13.14 -6.23 20.02
C THR A 311 12.63 -6.11 18.59
N ILE A 312 13.11 -6.98 17.71
CA ILE A 312 12.67 -7.01 16.31
C ILE A 312 11.18 -7.35 16.20
N ILE A 313 10.47 -6.68 15.30
CA ILE A 313 9.03 -6.90 15.09
C ILE A 313 8.83 -7.58 13.74
N LYS A 314 8.31 -8.82 13.76
CA LYS A 314 7.86 -9.51 12.54
C LYS A 314 6.70 -8.75 11.90
N ALA A 315 6.69 -8.68 10.58
CA ALA A 315 5.60 -8.02 9.86
C ALA A 315 4.30 -8.83 9.92
N PHE A 316 4.39 -10.15 9.79
CA PHE A 316 3.23 -11.04 9.65
C PHE A 316 3.30 -12.19 10.64
N ASN A 317 2.12 -12.72 11.00
CA ASN A 317 1.99 -13.92 11.82
C ASN A 317 1.75 -15.13 10.92
N ILE A 318 2.84 -15.62 10.32
CA ILE A 318 2.89 -16.68 9.30
C ILE A 318 3.60 -17.91 9.84
#